data_AF-A0A2V9QNP6-F1
#
_entry.id   AF-A0A2V9QNP6-F1
#
_cell.length_a   1.000
_cell.length_b   1.000
_cell.length_c   1.000
_cell.angle_alpha   90.00
_cell.angle_beta   90.00
_cell.angle_gamma   90.00
#
_symmetry.space_group_name_H-M   'P 1'
#
loop_
_entity.id
_entity.type
_entity.pdbx_description
1 polymer ?
#
loop_
_entity_poly.entity_id
_entity_poly.type
_entity_poly.pdbx_seq_one_letter_code
_entity_poly.pdbx_strand_id
1 'polypeptide(L)'
;MLRPTFSLLFTLVWTFVALGAPGDKGSPVDIAAFGKSRSWNDVEPGKFAKGIEWDEPRDFSIVDVELTSTEGLNLSDFSLEYWVSSWPSKARGGWTQTDTPWQGSWRRVSARTTQPGNLLQFEFNGLTPQENPNAVNWVGTSPHYRRALKVRLVGNSSDEFKVKALRIYGHSQWNRRDILVQSGCEGKPPAELSFTVYNGRIEGVSGRPGDLPTLLVSVAYTDHLSGSNDRTLITVKGSKYAFGFSVDEVISRRGLYIRSLGIFMGDPHLGDFQTYLRSGLLREGEDIIGRIDKEPAQTLDRARGEIPALSMTRRSGRHALRYIPLGLPSVREKYGLDFNGNVFINKHGAKAMKEDLARMEWSGEEIYFRVGTGTIPDFRERENSARQSMLEGYLPVVQTTWETEGIEYNAEAFVTTAQAPFPKPWEARGDEATVLLLQLIMRNPGSKARKAHVWYYTTPQEELRLAVRSGKPLSPTYGLSDSSHDSLPR
;
A
#
# COMPACT_ATOMS: atom_id res chain seq x y z
N MET A 1 -12.18 47.16 -42.23
CA MET A 1 -11.95 45.81 -42.81
C MET A 1 -10.54 45.37 -42.43
N LEU A 2 -10.40 44.63 -41.33
CA LEU A 2 -9.14 44.01 -40.88
C LEU A 2 -9.44 42.52 -40.75
N ARG A 3 -8.85 41.70 -41.64
CA ARG A 3 -8.93 40.25 -41.58
C ARG A 3 -7.88 39.76 -40.58
N PRO A 4 -8.23 38.91 -39.59
CA PRO A 4 -7.23 38.22 -38.80
C PRO A 4 -6.76 36.99 -39.58
N THR A 5 -5.45 36.91 -39.79
CA THR A 5 -4.74 35.70 -40.20
C THR A 5 -4.76 34.71 -39.04
N PHE A 6 -5.60 33.68 -39.13
CA PHE A 6 -5.51 32.50 -38.26
C PHE A 6 -4.32 31.64 -38.73
N SER A 7 -3.22 31.66 -37.98
CA SER A 7 -2.21 30.60 -38.06
C SER A 7 -2.83 29.32 -37.51
N LEU A 8 -3.14 28.37 -38.40
CA LEU A 8 -3.43 26.99 -38.00
C LEU A 8 -2.15 26.36 -37.46
N LEU A 9 -2.07 26.25 -36.13
CA LEU A 9 -1.08 25.41 -35.47
C LEU A 9 -1.54 23.94 -35.65
N PHE A 10 -1.03 23.26 -36.68
CA PHE A 10 -1.23 21.81 -36.83
C PHE A 10 -0.46 21.10 -35.72
N THR A 11 -1.15 20.77 -34.63
CA THR A 11 -0.65 19.79 -33.66
C THR A 11 -0.81 18.41 -34.31
N LEU A 12 0.24 17.96 -35.01
CA LEU A 12 0.32 16.59 -35.50
C LEU A 12 0.41 15.67 -34.27
N VAL A 13 -0.70 15.04 -33.91
CA VAL A 13 -0.75 13.98 -32.92
C VAL A 13 -0.07 12.76 -33.54
N TRP A 14 1.22 12.62 -33.30
CA TRP A 14 1.98 11.44 -33.68
C TRP A 14 1.57 10.27 -32.81
N THR A 15 0.87 9.31 -33.40
CA THR A 15 0.69 7.99 -32.77
C THR A 15 1.93 7.18 -33.10
N PHE A 16 2.80 6.93 -32.13
CA PHE A 16 3.77 5.83 -32.27
C PHE A 16 2.94 4.56 -32.42
N VAL A 17 2.85 4.04 -33.65
CA VAL A 17 2.29 2.72 -33.88
C VAL A 17 3.36 1.72 -33.43
N ALA A 18 3.38 1.43 -32.12
CA ALA A 18 4.15 0.32 -31.54
C ALA A 18 3.42 -1.02 -31.78
N LEU A 19 2.89 -1.23 -32.99
CA LEU A 19 2.27 -2.49 -33.40
C LEU A 19 3.12 -3.08 -34.53
N GLY A 20 4.34 -3.48 -34.19
CA GLY A 20 5.05 -4.46 -35.00
C GLY A 20 4.24 -5.77 -35.03
N ALA A 21 4.26 -6.48 -36.16
CA ALA A 21 3.81 -7.87 -36.16
C ALA A 21 4.64 -8.66 -35.13
N PRO A 22 4.05 -9.64 -34.41
CA PRO A 22 4.85 -10.51 -33.56
C PRO A 22 5.92 -11.16 -34.44
N GLY A 23 7.14 -11.23 -33.91
CA GLY A 23 8.24 -11.84 -34.63
C GLY A 23 8.06 -13.36 -34.78
N ASP A 24 9.02 -14.00 -35.42
CA ASP A 24 9.08 -15.46 -35.49
C ASP A 24 9.30 -16.07 -34.10
N LYS A 25 8.98 -17.35 -33.95
CA LYS A 25 9.21 -18.06 -32.69
C LYS A 25 10.70 -18.01 -32.32
N GLY A 26 11.01 -17.66 -31.07
CA GLY A 26 12.37 -17.47 -30.55
C GLY A 26 12.96 -16.07 -30.79
N SER A 27 12.27 -15.21 -31.56
CA SER A 27 12.73 -13.83 -31.73
C SER A 27 12.49 -13.00 -30.46
N PRO A 28 13.34 -12.00 -30.17
CA PRO A 28 13.13 -11.08 -29.05
C PRO A 28 11.79 -10.35 -29.13
N VAL A 29 11.15 -10.14 -27.98
CA VAL A 29 9.90 -9.38 -27.88
C VAL A 29 10.22 -7.90 -27.75
N ASP A 30 9.69 -7.09 -28.67
CA ASP A 30 9.67 -5.65 -28.52
C ASP A 30 8.61 -5.25 -27.48
N ILE A 31 9.04 -5.06 -26.24
CA ILE A 31 8.16 -4.73 -25.12
C ILE A 31 7.67 -3.27 -25.16
N ALA A 32 8.20 -2.43 -26.07
CA ALA A 32 7.64 -1.10 -26.33
C ALA A 32 6.17 -1.19 -26.76
N ALA A 33 5.80 -2.26 -27.47
CA ALA A 33 4.45 -2.53 -27.94
C ALA A 33 3.42 -2.70 -26.81
N PHE A 34 3.87 -3.00 -25.58
CA PHE A 34 3.01 -3.17 -24.41
C PHE A 34 2.90 -1.91 -23.55
N GLY A 35 3.56 -0.82 -23.95
CA GLY A 35 3.53 0.46 -23.24
C GLY A 35 2.78 1.54 -24.02
N LYS A 36 2.67 2.70 -23.38
CA LYS A 36 2.06 3.91 -23.95
C LYS A 36 3.17 4.85 -24.37
N SER A 37 3.10 5.35 -25.60
CA SER A 37 3.99 6.42 -26.04
C SER A 37 3.71 7.71 -25.27
N ARG A 38 4.79 8.38 -24.87
CA ARG A 38 4.74 9.62 -24.08
C ARG A 38 5.82 10.59 -24.55
N SER A 39 5.55 11.87 -24.31
CA SER A 39 6.53 12.96 -24.40
C SER A 39 6.60 13.67 -23.06
N TRP A 40 7.78 14.20 -22.72
CA TRP A 40 7.99 14.95 -21.49
C TRP A 40 8.63 16.31 -21.79
N ASN A 41 8.25 17.32 -21.01
CA ASN A 41 8.67 18.71 -21.19
C ASN A 41 9.62 19.18 -20.07
N ASP A 42 10.19 18.25 -19.32
CA ASP A 42 11.11 18.46 -18.19
C ASP A 42 12.60 18.41 -18.63
N VAL A 43 12.85 18.58 -19.92
CA VAL A 43 14.21 18.67 -20.50
C VAL A 43 14.57 20.11 -20.84
N GLU A 44 15.86 20.37 -21.03
CA GLU A 44 16.38 21.69 -21.39
C GLU A 44 15.73 22.25 -22.68
N PRO A 45 15.58 23.58 -22.80
CA PRO A 45 15.12 24.20 -24.04
C PRO A 45 15.95 23.76 -25.25
N GLY A 46 15.29 23.41 -26.35
CA GLY A 46 15.95 22.91 -27.57
C GLY A 46 16.22 21.41 -27.57
N LYS A 47 15.79 20.67 -26.53
CA LYS A 47 15.75 19.21 -26.50
C LYS A 47 14.32 18.68 -26.62
N PHE A 48 14.17 17.48 -27.16
CA PHE A 48 12.94 16.69 -27.05
C PHE A 48 13.17 15.52 -26.08
N ALA A 49 12.09 15.03 -25.47
CA ALA A 49 12.07 13.80 -24.68
C ALA A 49 10.85 12.97 -25.07
N LYS A 50 11.08 11.80 -25.70
CA LYS A 50 10.04 10.89 -26.18
C LYS A 50 10.35 9.46 -25.82
N GLY A 51 9.33 8.67 -25.49
CA GLY A 51 9.56 7.32 -25.00
C GLY A 51 8.30 6.54 -24.64
N ILE A 52 8.48 5.51 -23.82
CA ILE A 52 7.43 4.56 -23.44
C ILE A 52 7.23 4.60 -21.93
N GLU A 53 5.96 4.53 -21.52
CA GLU A 53 5.52 4.35 -20.13
C GLU A 53 4.67 3.07 -20.04
N TRP A 54 5.02 2.17 -19.13
CA TRP A 54 4.26 0.95 -18.85
C TRP A 54 3.47 1.07 -17.55
N ASP A 55 2.42 0.26 -17.42
CA ASP A 55 1.62 0.17 -16.20
C ASP A 55 2.35 -0.65 -15.11
N GLU A 56 3.34 -1.47 -15.48
CA GLU A 56 4.17 -2.30 -14.59
C GLU A 56 5.66 -2.18 -14.96
N PRO A 57 6.60 -2.26 -14.00
CA PRO A 57 8.03 -2.14 -14.29
C PRO A 57 8.51 -3.25 -15.23
N ARG A 58 9.33 -2.90 -16.21
CA ARG A 58 9.88 -3.84 -17.20
C ARG A 58 11.39 -3.96 -17.08
N ASP A 59 11.89 -5.17 -17.31
CA ASP A 59 13.33 -5.43 -17.45
C ASP A 59 13.72 -5.34 -18.92
N PHE A 60 14.65 -4.45 -19.25
CA PHE A 60 15.15 -4.27 -20.61
C PHE A 60 16.66 -3.99 -20.63
N SER A 61 17.31 -4.43 -21.69
CA SER A 61 18.77 -4.39 -21.86
C SER A 61 19.22 -3.82 -23.20
N ILE A 62 18.33 -3.76 -24.18
CA ILE A 62 18.61 -3.24 -25.51
C ILE A 62 17.50 -2.27 -25.90
N VAL A 63 17.88 -1.11 -26.44
CA VAL A 63 16.95 -0.16 -27.05
C VAL A 63 17.43 0.21 -28.43
N ASP A 64 16.55 0.04 -29.39
CA ASP A 64 16.76 0.30 -30.80
C ASP A 64 15.91 1.49 -31.23
N VAL A 65 16.55 2.50 -31.81
CA VAL A 65 15.89 3.68 -32.36
C VAL A 65 16.02 3.64 -33.87
N GLU A 66 14.91 3.39 -34.56
CA GLU A 66 14.86 3.43 -36.02
C GLU A 66 14.78 4.89 -36.48
N LEU A 67 15.68 5.28 -37.38
CA LEU A 67 15.80 6.64 -37.89
C LEU A 67 15.35 6.71 -39.35
N THR A 68 14.81 7.86 -39.78
CA THR A 68 14.48 8.12 -41.18
C THR A 68 15.72 8.45 -42.02
N SER A 69 16.71 9.11 -41.41
CA SER A 69 18.02 9.41 -41.98
C SER A 69 19.05 9.59 -40.86
N THR A 70 20.30 9.27 -41.14
CA THR A 70 21.43 9.51 -40.23
C THR A 70 22.31 10.69 -40.64
N GLU A 71 21.93 11.40 -41.69
CA GLU A 71 22.68 12.54 -42.18
C GLU A 71 22.70 13.67 -41.13
N GLY A 72 23.92 14.17 -40.85
CA GLY A 72 24.14 15.23 -39.86
C GLY A 72 23.83 14.83 -38.41
N LEU A 73 23.60 13.55 -38.12
CA LEU A 73 23.41 13.10 -36.74
C LEU A 73 24.74 13.01 -36.00
N ASN A 74 24.78 13.60 -34.81
CA ASN A 74 25.83 13.35 -33.85
C ASN A 74 25.30 12.43 -32.74
N LEU A 75 25.92 11.27 -32.57
CA LEU A 75 25.51 10.28 -31.57
C LEU A 75 25.56 10.83 -30.14
N SER A 76 26.45 11.79 -29.85
CA SER A 76 26.53 12.40 -28.53
C SER A 76 25.31 13.25 -28.17
N ASP A 77 24.49 13.62 -29.16
CA ASP A 77 23.31 14.45 -28.95
C ASP A 77 22.14 13.64 -28.37
N PHE A 78 22.20 12.32 -28.50
CA PHE A 78 21.21 11.40 -27.97
C PHE A 78 21.62 10.85 -26.61
N SER A 79 20.66 10.83 -25.70
CA SER A 79 20.77 10.23 -24.39
C SER A 79 19.56 9.34 -24.15
N LEU A 80 19.81 8.08 -23.79
CA LEU A 80 18.75 7.18 -23.33
C LEU A 80 18.63 7.32 -21.82
N GLU A 81 17.41 7.53 -21.32
CA GLU A 81 17.14 7.71 -19.90
C GLU A 81 16.02 6.79 -19.43
N TYR A 82 16.10 6.36 -18.17
CA TYR A 82 15.07 5.55 -17.51
C TYR A 82 14.63 6.19 -16.19
N TRP A 83 13.37 5.96 -15.84
CA TRP A 83 12.79 6.48 -14.59
C TRP A 83 12.99 5.49 -13.46
N VAL A 84 13.64 5.93 -12.37
CA VAL A 84 13.94 5.06 -11.22
C VAL A 84 13.82 5.81 -9.90
N SER A 85 13.39 5.10 -8.85
CA SER A 85 13.34 5.61 -7.47
C SER A 85 14.08 4.69 -6.50
N SER A 86 13.73 3.40 -6.54
CA SER A 86 14.04 2.42 -5.51
C SER A 86 14.79 1.21 -6.07
N TRP A 87 14.72 0.93 -7.37
CA TRP A 87 15.46 -0.18 -7.97
C TRP A 87 16.96 0.13 -8.12
N PRO A 88 17.88 -0.83 -7.85
CA PRO A 88 17.67 -2.06 -7.10
C PRO A 88 17.32 -1.81 -5.62
N SER A 89 16.24 -2.43 -5.13
CA SER A 89 15.73 -2.15 -3.78
C SER A 89 16.57 -2.83 -2.71
N LYS A 90 16.85 -2.12 -1.61
CA LYS A 90 17.39 -2.72 -0.39
C LYS A 90 16.31 -3.56 0.29
N ALA A 91 16.51 -4.88 0.39
CA ALA A 91 15.55 -5.77 1.05
C ALA A 91 15.34 -5.36 2.52
N ARG A 92 14.10 -5.02 2.90
CA ARG A 92 13.72 -4.69 4.28
C ARG A 92 12.53 -5.50 4.83
N GLY A 93 12.00 -6.44 4.03
CA GLY A 93 10.83 -7.25 4.35
C GLY A 93 9.51 -6.48 4.27
N GLY A 94 8.39 -7.19 4.06
CA GLY A 94 6.97 -6.76 4.15
C GLY A 94 6.48 -5.62 3.23
N TRP A 95 7.21 -4.50 3.20
CA TRP A 95 6.88 -3.26 2.54
C TRP A 95 8.13 -2.67 1.87
N THR A 96 8.77 -3.45 1.01
CA THR A 96 9.88 -2.94 0.19
C THR A 96 9.31 -1.92 -0.79
N GLN A 97 9.82 -0.69 -0.75
CA GLN A 97 9.43 0.37 -1.67
C GLN A 97 9.63 -0.09 -3.11
N THR A 98 8.61 0.08 -3.95
CA THR A 98 8.66 -0.18 -5.39
C THR A 98 8.65 1.14 -6.15
N ASP A 99 9.15 1.12 -7.39
CA ASP A 99 9.09 2.30 -8.26
C ASP A 99 7.64 2.70 -8.54
N THR A 100 7.41 4.00 -8.64
CA THR A 100 6.10 4.58 -8.98
C THR A 100 6.26 5.53 -10.16
N PRO A 101 5.19 5.81 -10.93
CA PRO A 101 5.29 6.74 -12.05
C PRO A 101 5.47 8.20 -11.62
N TRP A 102 5.41 8.52 -10.32
CA TRP A 102 5.39 9.89 -9.79
C TRP A 102 6.59 10.22 -8.91
N GLN A 103 7.10 9.23 -8.17
CA GLN A 103 8.26 9.38 -7.30
C GLN A 103 9.44 8.68 -7.93
N GLY A 104 10.47 9.45 -8.28
CA GLY A 104 11.66 8.97 -8.97
C GLY A 104 12.42 10.10 -9.63
N SER A 105 13.43 9.73 -10.42
CA SER A 105 14.24 10.65 -11.20
C SER A 105 14.62 9.98 -12.52
N TRP A 106 14.75 10.77 -13.58
CA TRP A 106 15.37 10.31 -14.81
C TRP A 106 16.86 10.11 -14.61
N ARG A 107 17.36 8.95 -15.05
CA ARG A 107 18.79 8.62 -15.03
C ARG A 107 19.23 8.24 -16.43
N ARG A 108 20.37 8.79 -16.86
CA ARG A 108 21.01 8.40 -18.13
C ARG A 108 21.51 6.96 -18.02
N VAL A 109 21.18 6.15 -19.01
CA VAL A 109 21.68 4.78 -19.12
C VAL A 109 23.14 4.81 -19.56
N SER A 110 24.00 4.05 -18.87
CA SER A 110 25.31 3.68 -19.40
C SER A 110 25.14 2.56 -20.43
N ALA A 111 25.31 2.89 -21.70
CA ALA A 111 25.18 1.94 -22.80
C ALA A 111 26.30 2.11 -23.81
N ARG A 112 26.64 1.01 -24.49
CA ARG A 112 27.38 1.05 -25.75
C ARG A 112 26.40 1.45 -26.84
N THR A 113 26.69 2.58 -27.48
CA THR A 113 25.88 3.08 -28.60
C THR A 113 26.55 2.73 -29.93
N THR A 114 25.80 2.10 -30.84
CA THR A 114 26.25 1.80 -32.20
C THR A 114 25.23 2.26 -33.22
N GLN A 115 25.67 2.50 -34.46
CA GLN A 115 24.81 3.00 -35.53
C GLN A 115 24.95 2.16 -36.82
N PRO A 116 24.39 0.93 -36.86
CA PRO A 116 24.34 0.16 -38.09
C PRO A 116 23.27 0.73 -39.05
N GLY A 117 23.72 1.41 -40.11
CA GLY A 117 22.83 2.02 -41.09
C GLY A 117 21.94 3.09 -40.44
N ASN A 118 20.61 2.96 -40.59
CA ASN A 118 19.61 3.87 -40.02
C ASN A 118 19.08 3.43 -38.64
N LEU A 119 19.79 2.54 -37.95
CA LEU A 119 19.42 2.08 -36.62
C LEU A 119 20.42 2.62 -35.62
N LEU A 120 19.92 3.28 -34.57
CA LEU A 120 20.72 3.68 -33.42
C LEU A 120 20.43 2.70 -32.28
N GLN A 121 21.40 1.87 -31.94
CA GLN A 121 21.27 0.81 -30.96
C GLN A 121 22.01 1.15 -29.67
N PHE A 122 21.33 0.98 -28.54
CA PHE A 122 21.86 1.11 -27.19
C PHE A 122 21.88 -0.26 -26.51
N GLU A 123 23.07 -0.82 -26.32
CA GLU A 123 23.28 -2.06 -25.57
C GLU A 123 23.82 -1.73 -24.18
N PHE A 124 23.16 -2.20 -23.12
CA PHE A 124 23.42 -1.68 -21.77
C PHE A 124 24.71 -2.25 -21.17
N ASN A 125 25.51 -1.36 -20.58
CA ASN A 125 26.63 -1.77 -19.75
C ASN A 125 26.12 -2.26 -18.38
N GLY A 126 26.98 -2.98 -17.66
CA GLY A 126 26.71 -3.38 -16.28
C GLY A 126 26.36 -2.17 -15.41
N LEU A 127 25.33 -2.29 -14.57
CA LEU A 127 24.88 -1.23 -13.68
C LEU A 127 26.00 -0.78 -12.73
N THR A 128 26.20 0.54 -12.62
CA THR A 128 27.22 1.14 -11.75
C THR A 128 26.61 2.10 -10.72
N PRO A 129 27.25 2.31 -9.55
CA PRO A 129 26.82 3.32 -8.57
C PRO A 129 26.82 4.75 -9.10
N GLN A 130 27.65 5.05 -10.11
CA GLN A 130 27.69 6.36 -10.77
C GLN A 130 26.42 6.63 -11.58
N GLU A 131 25.88 5.59 -12.24
CA GLU A 131 24.61 5.68 -12.96
C GLU A 131 23.42 5.73 -12.00
N ASN A 132 23.41 4.81 -11.03
CA ASN A 132 22.33 4.65 -10.07
C ASN A 132 22.93 4.34 -8.68
N PRO A 133 22.78 5.23 -7.69
CA PRO A 133 23.30 5.01 -6.34
C PRO A 133 22.78 3.71 -5.70
N ASN A 134 21.60 3.23 -6.08
CA ASN A 134 21.02 1.99 -5.57
C ASN A 134 21.72 0.72 -6.13
N ALA A 135 22.63 0.85 -7.10
CA ALA A 135 23.39 -0.28 -7.64
C ALA A 135 24.15 -1.05 -6.55
N VAL A 136 24.53 -0.38 -5.45
CA VAL A 136 25.19 -1.00 -4.28
C VAL A 136 24.32 -2.04 -3.57
N ASN A 137 23.00 -2.01 -3.78
CA ASN A 137 22.07 -2.97 -3.19
C ASN A 137 22.03 -4.28 -4.01
N TRP A 138 22.62 -4.31 -5.21
CA TRP A 138 22.69 -5.51 -6.02
C TRP A 138 23.76 -6.46 -5.48
N VAL A 139 23.45 -7.77 -5.43
CA VAL A 139 24.37 -8.81 -4.96
C VAL A 139 24.75 -9.70 -6.14
N GLY A 140 26.05 -9.89 -6.35
CA GLY A 140 26.60 -10.69 -7.45
C GLY A 140 27.03 -9.83 -8.64
N THR A 141 27.03 -10.42 -9.84
CA THR A 141 27.45 -9.76 -11.08
C THR A 141 26.49 -8.62 -11.42
N SER A 142 27.03 -7.43 -11.72
CA SER A 142 26.23 -6.26 -12.11
C SER A 142 25.28 -6.59 -13.27
N PRO A 143 23.99 -6.20 -13.18
CA PRO A 143 23.03 -6.50 -14.22
C PRO A 143 23.28 -5.64 -15.46
N HIS A 144 23.18 -6.25 -16.64
CA HIS A 144 23.21 -5.59 -17.95
C HIS A 144 21.81 -5.19 -18.44
N TYR A 145 20.87 -5.02 -17.52
CA TYR A 145 19.51 -4.58 -17.79
C TYR A 145 19.10 -3.50 -16.78
N ARG A 146 18.03 -2.78 -17.05
CA ARG A 146 17.37 -1.87 -16.10
C ARG A 146 15.93 -2.33 -15.89
N ARG A 147 15.45 -2.18 -14.65
CA ARG A 147 14.03 -2.31 -14.32
C ARG A 147 13.43 -0.92 -14.18
N ALA A 148 12.44 -0.57 -15.00
CA ALA A 148 11.81 0.75 -14.92
C ALA A 148 10.37 0.75 -15.45
N LEU A 149 9.59 1.75 -15.00
CA LEU A 149 8.25 2.04 -15.52
C LEU A 149 8.28 2.91 -16.78
N LYS A 150 9.37 3.64 -17.00
CA LYS A 150 9.50 4.58 -18.11
C LYS A 150 10.91 4.56 -18.67
N VAL A 151 11.00 4.70 -19.98
CA VAL A 151 12.24 4.92 -20.71
C VAL A 151 11.99 5.98 -21.78
N ARG A 152 12.97 6.84 -22.01
CA ARG A 152 12.89 7.89 -23.02
C ARG A 152 14.20 8.11 -23.73
N LEU A 153 14.09 8.52 -24.98
CA LEU A 153 15.15 9.11 -25.76
C LEU A 153 15.08 10.63 -25.59
N VAL A 154 16.22 11.23 -25.23
CA VAL A 154 16.44 12.66 -25.20
C VAL A 154 17.38 13.02 -26.34
N GLY A 155 17.05 14.04 -27.12
CA GLY A 155 17.85 14.49 -28.25
C GLY A 155 17.61 15.96 -28.59
N ASN A 156 18.34 16.53 -29.54
CA ASN A 156 18.06 17.89 -30.02
C ASN A 156 16.70 17.93 -30.71
N SER A 157 15.88 18.97 -30.48
CA SER A 157 14.57 19.13 -31.13
C SER A 157 14.66 19.11 -32.65
N SER A 158 15.79 19.55 -33.22
CA SER A 158 16.08 19.45 -34.66
C SER A 158 16.21 18.02 -35.19
N ASP A 159 16.38 17.01 -34.34
CA ASP A 159 16.50 15.62 -34.74
C ASP A 159 15.25 14.80 -34.38
N GLU A 160 14.25 15.42 -33.75
CA GLU A 160 13.01 14.75 -33.35
C GLU A 160 12.28 14.11 -34.53
N PHE A 161 12.25 14.81 -35.68
CA PHE A 161 11.62 14.32 -36.91
C PHE A 161 12.36 13.14 -37.56
N LYS A 162 13.60 12.88 -37.13
CA LYS A 162 14.39 11.76 -37.64
C LYS A 162 14.02 10.44 -36.94
N VAL A 163 13.36 10.48 -35.78
CA VAL A 163 12.99 9.28 -35.02
C VAL A 163 11.70 8.68 -35.57
N LYS A 164 11.79 7.47 -36.14
CA LYS A 164 10.68 6.73 -36.73
C LYS A 164 10.04 5.75 -35.74
N ALA A 165 10.85 4.99 -35.01
CA ALA A 165 10.35 3.99 -34.07
C ALA A 165 11.33 3.79 -32.91
N LEU A 166 10.79 3.40 -31.75
CA LEU A 166 11.55 3.01 -30.57
C LEU A 166 11.16 1.57 -30.24
N ARG A 167 12.12 0.65 -30.33
CA ARG A 167 11.95 -0.76 -29.97
C ARG A 167 12.77 -1.06 -28.73
N ILE A 168 12.20 -1.80 -27.79
CA ILE A 168 12.80 -2.05 -26.48
C ILE A 168 12.77 -3.55 -26.24
N TYR A 169 13.91 -4.13 -25.89
CA TYR A 169 14.04 -5.57 -25.72
C TYR A 169 14.59 -5.92 -24.33
N GLY A 170 13.97 -6.93 -23.73
CA GLY A 170 14.44 -7.57 -22.51
C GLY A 170 14.80 -9.04 -22.76
N HIS A 171 14.50 -9.88 -21.77
CA HIS A 171 14.79 -11.32 -21.85
C HIS A 171 13.69 -12.15 -22.51
N SER A 172 12.56 -11.53 -22.85
CA SER A 172 11.37 -12.21 -23.36
C SER A 172 11.50 -12.54 -24.85
N GLN A 173 11.03 -13.73 -25.24
CA GLN A 173 11.00 -14.20 -26.63
C GLN A 173 9.58 -14.53 -27.09
N TRP A 174 9.31 -14.36 -28.37
CA TRP A 174 8.03 -14.75 -28.95
C TRP A 174 7.92 -16.26 -29.03
N ASN A 175 6.78 -16.80 -28.61
CA ASN A 175 6.42 -18.19 -28.80
C ASN A 175 4.93 -18.29 -29.19
N ARG A 176 4.50 -19.46 -29.66
CA ARG A 176 3.14 -19.68 -30.17
C ARG A 176 2.48 -20.86 -29.47
N ARG A 177 1.19 -20.70 -29.19
CA ARG A 177 0.38 -21.72 -28.56
C ARG A 177 -1.04 -21.68 -29.11
N ASP A 178 -1.57 -22.86 -29.40
CA ASP A 178 -3.00 -23.04 -29.59
C ASP A 178 -3.64 -23.46 -28.27
N ILE A 179 -4.77 -22.84 -27.94
CA ILE A 179 -5.54 -23.11 -26.74
C ILE A 179 -6.94 -23.52 -27.16
N LEU A 180 -7.34 -24.72 -26.76
CA LEU A 180 -8.70 -25.20 -26.93
C LEU A 180 -9.58 -24.54 -25.85
N VAL A 181 -10.67 -23.90 -26.24
CA VAL A 181 -11.65 -23.30 -25.32
C VAL A 181 -13.02 -23.89 -25.59
N GLN A 182 -13.64 -24.50 -24.57
CA GLN A 182 -14.97 -25.10 -24.68
C GLN A 182 -15.94 -24.45 -23.70
N SER A 183 -17.13 -24.06 -24.17
CA SER A 183 -18.22 -23.57 -23.32
C SER A 183 -19.34 -24.60 -23.21
N GLY A 184 -20.18 -24.45 -22.18
CA GLY A 184 -21.28 -25.38 -21.89
C GLY A 184 -20.87 -26.69 -21.20
N CYS A 185 -19.67 -26.73 -20.62
CA CYS A 185 -19.17 -27.88 -19.87
C CYS A 185 -20.03 -28.17 -18.63
N GLU A 186 -20.26 -29.44 -18.29
CA GLU A 186 -21.23 -29.91 -17.27
C GLU A 186 -22.68 -29.47 -17.56
N GLY A 187 -23.08 -29.34 -18.84
CA GLY A 187 -24.45 -28.98 -19.22
C GLY A 187 -24.83 -27.53 -18.91
N LYS A 188 -23.85 -26.68 -18.59
CA LYS A 188 -24.09 -25.25 -18.38
C LYS A 188 -24.48 -24.58 -19.71
N PRO A 189 -25.16 -23.41 -19.67
CA PRO A 189 -25.51 -22.70 -20.89
C PRO A 189 -24.25 -22.39 -21.71
N PRO A 190 -24.19 -22.77 -22.99
CA PRO A 190 -23.09 -22.37 -23.85
C PRO A 190 -23.05 -20.85 -24.00
N ALA A 191 -21.86 -20.32 -24.19
CA ALA A 191 -21.64 -18.90 -24.30
C ALA A 191 -20.82 -18.56 -25.54
N GLU A 192 -21.19 -17.46 -26.19
CA GLU A 192 -20.34 -16.79 -27.15
C GLU A 192 -19.22 -16.07 -26.41
N LEU A 193 -17.98 -16.35 -26.84
CA LEU A 193 -16.77 -15.87 -26.17
C LEU A 193 -16.01 -14.94 -27.11
N SER A 194 -15.51 -13.84 -26.56
CA SER A 194 -14.53 -12.97 -27.20
C SER A 194 -13.27 -12.90 -26.35
N PHE A 195 -12.14 -12.60 -27.00
CA PHE A 195 -10.82 -12.66 -26.37
C PHE A 195 -10.08 -11.34 -26.55
N THR A 196 -9.44 -10.90 -25.48
CA THR A 196 -8.42 -9.84 -25.53
C THR A 196 -7.16 -10.34 -24.84
N VAL A 197 -6.00 -9.80 -25.20
CA VAL A 197 -4.71 -10.27 -24.69
C VAL A 197 -3.88 -9.11 -24.16
N TYR A 198 -3.18 -9.36 -23.05
CA TYR A 198 -2.18 -8.48 -22.45
C TYR A 198 -0.80 -9.11 -22.65
N ASN A 199 0.20 -8.30 -23.02
CA ASN A 199 1.56 -8.73 -23.40
C ASN A 199 1.58 -9.91 -24.39
N GLY A 200 0.80 -9.84 -25.46
CA GLY A 200 0.73 -10.90 -26.47
C GLY A 200 -0.17 -10.49 -27.62
N ARG A 201 -0.46 -11.45 -28.52
CA ARG A 201 -1.36 -11.23 -29.65
C ARG A 201 -2.21 -12.47 -29.93
N ILE A 202 -3.51 -12.26 -30.11
CA ILE A 202 -4.39 -13.28 -30.69
C ILE A 202 -4.12 -13.29 -32.20
N GLU A 203 -3.57 -14.39 -32.71
CA GLU A 203 -3.28 -14.57 -34.14
C GLU A 203 -4.51 -15.09 -34.89
N GLY A 204 -5.36 -15.86 -34.21
CA GLY A 204 -6.61 -16.36 -34.81
C GLY A 204 -7.54 -17.00 -33.79
N VAL A 205 -8.82 -17.03 -34.14
CA VAL A 205 -9.85 -17.79 -33.43
C VAL A 205 -10.64 -18.56 -34.48
N SER A 206 -10.70 -19.88 -34.34
CA SER A 206 -11.45 -20.74 -35.26
C SER A 206 -12.38 -21.67 -34.50
N GLY A 207 -13.56 -21.92 -35.04
CA GLY A 207 -14.49 -22.91 -34.49
C GLY A 207 -14.03 -24.33 -34.83
N ARG A 208 -14.24 -25.26 -33.90
CA ARG A 208 -14.11 -26.70 -34.17
C ARG A 208 -15.46 -27.38 -34.04
N PRO A 209 -15.81 -28.32 -34.95
CA PRO A 209 -17.01 -29.12 -34.80
C PRO A 209 -16.88 -30.04 -33.58
N GLY A 210 -17.99 -30.24 -32.87
CA GLY A 210 -18.07 -31.08 -31.69
C GLY A 210 -19.39 -30.87 -30.95
N ASP A 211 -19.65 -31.69 -29.94
CA ASP A 211 -20.89 -31.66 -29.15
C ASP A 211 -21.04 -30.37 -28.32
N LEU A 212 -19.92 -29.77 -27.93
CA LEU A 212 -19.87 -28.49 -27.22
C LEU A 212 -19.29 -27.40 -28.13
N PRO A 213 -19.76 -26.15 -28.03
CA PRO A 213 -19.13 -25.01 -28.70
C PRO A 213 -17.66 -24.91 -28.32
N THR A 214 -16.82 -25.11 -29.32
CA THR A 214 -15.37 -25.28 -29.17
C THR A 214 -14.65 -24.29 -30.07
N LEU A 215 -13.74 -23.53 -29.49
CA LEU A 215 -12.89 -22.58 -30.18
C LEU A 215 -11.43 -23.01 -30.04
N LEU A 216 -10.66 -22.87 -31.12
CA LEU A 216 -9.20 -22.92 -31.09
C LEU A 216 -8.69 -21.49 -31.17
N VAL A 217 -8.01 -21.06 -30.12
CA VAL A 217 -7.44 -19.71 -30.00
C VAL A 217 -5.93 -19.82 -30.19
N SER A 218 -5.43 -19.31 -31.31
CA SER A 218 -4.00 -19.25 -31.62
C SER A 218 -3.42 -17.94 -31.07
N VAL A 219 -2.38 -18.05 -30.23
CA VAL A 219 -1.79 -16.94 -29.51
C VAL A 219 -0.28 -16.90 -29.70
N ALA A 220 0.23 -15.73 -30.10
CA ALA A 220 1.62 -15.37 -29.89
C ALA A 220 1.76 -14.83 -28.45
N TYR A 221 2.55 -15.52 -27.64
CA TYR A 221 2.76 -15.21 -26.23
C TYR A 221 4.25 -14.97 -25.95
N THR A 222 4.54 -14.35 -24.82
CA THR A 222 5.89 -14.08 -24.35
C THR A 222 6.40 -15.26 -23.53
N ASP A 223 7.47 -15.88 -23.99
CA ASP A 223 8.29 -16.77 -23.17
C ASP A 223 9.26 -15.91 -22.35
N HIS A 224 9.20 -16.00 -21.02
CA HIS A 224 9.84 -15.04 -20.13
C HIS A 224 10.42 -15.71 -18.87
N LEU A 225 11.31 -14.99 -18.19
CA LEU A 225 11.87 -15.43 -16.91
C LEU A 225 10.84 -15.42 -15.79
N SER A 226 11.07 -16.25 -14.76
CA SER A 226 10.25 -16.26 -13.54
C SER A 226 10.26 -14.89 -12.86
N GLY A 227 9.08 -14.40 -12.47
CA GLY A 227 8.91 -13.09 -11.84
C GLY A 227 8.98 -11.89 -12.80
N SER A 228 9.03 -12.12 -14.12
CA SER A 228 8.87 -11.06 -15.12
C SER A 228 7.42 -10.59 -15.20
N ASN A 229 7.23 -9.29 -15.45
CA ASN A 229 5.93 -8.69 -15.74
C ASN A 229 5.52 -8.85 -17.21
N ASP A 230 6.36 -9.51 -18.03
CA ASP A 230 6.10 -9.72 -19.45
C ASP A 230 5.07 -10.79 -19.75
N ARG A 231 4.54 -11.49 -18.75
CA ARG A 231 3.56 -12.56 -18.90
C ARG A 231 2.37 -12.23 -19.78
N THR A 232 2.02 -13.16 -20.66
CA THR A 232 0.82 -13.07 -21.49
C THR A 232 -0.42 -13.51 -20.71
N LEU A 233 -1.40 -12.61 -20.62
CA LEU A 233 -2.71 -12.91 -20.03
C LEU A 233 -3.78 -12.84 -21.12
N ILE A 234 -4.69 -13.81 -21.14
CA ILE A 234 -5.85 -13.81 -22.02
C ILE A 234 -7.08 -13.51 -21.17
N THR A 235 -7.81 -12.47 -21.53
CA THR A 235 -9.10 -12.14 -20.95
C THR A 235 -10.19 -12.70 -21.85
N VAL A 236 -11.02 -13.58 -21.29
CA VAL A 236 -12.22 -14.13 -21.92
C VAL A 236 -13.40 -13.28 -21.48
N LYS A 237 -14.21 -12.82 -22.43
CA LYS A 237 -15.44 -12.08 -22.18
C LYS A 237 -16.63 -12.85 -22.75
N GLY A 238 -17.59 -13.16 -21.87
CA GLY A 238 -18.94 -13.57 -22.24
C GLY A 238 -19.93 -12.41 -22.05
N SER A 239 -21.22 -12.70 -22.20
CA SER A 239 -22.27 -11.67 -22.10
C SER A 239 -22.43 -11.02 -20.73
N LYS A 240 -22.15 -11.77 -19.64
CA LYS A 240 -22.35 -11.34 -18.25
C LYS A 240 -21.11 -11.44 -17.36
N TYR A 241 -19.98 -11.87 -17.92
CA TYR A 241 -18.77 -12.14 -17.16
C TYR A 241 -17.52 -11.85 -17.98
N ALA A 242 -16.45 -11.53 -17.28
CA ALA A 242 -15.10 -11.47 -17.83
C ALA A 242 -14.14 -12.08 -16.81
N PHE A 243 -13.18 -12.86 -17.28
CA PHE A 243 -12.11 -13.39 -16.45
C PHE A 243 -10.82 -13.49 -17.26
N GLY A 244 -9.68 -13.42 -16.57
CA GLY A 244 -8.36 -13.57 -17.17
C GLY A 244 -7.71 -14.88 -16.74
N PHE A 245 -6.88 -15.45 -17.60
CA PHE A 245 -5.98 -16.55 -17.26
C PHE A 245 -4.61 -16.32 -17.89
N SER A 246 -3.56 -16.91 -17.30
CA SER A 246 -2.22 -16.87 -17.88
C SER A 246 -2.03 -18.01 -18.89
N VAL A 247 -1.34 -17.72 -20.00
CA VAL A 247 -0.92 -18.77 -20.94
C VAL A 247 -0.01 -19.80 -20.25
N ASP A 248 0.83 -19.35 -19.29
CA ASP A 248 1.71 -20.22 -18.49
C ASP A 248 0.92 -21.25 -17.67
N GLU A 249 -0.26 -20.88 -17.17
CA GLU A 249 -1.10 -21.78 -16.38
C GLU A 249 -1.68 -22.90 -17.25
N VAL A 250 -2.09 -22.58 -18.48
CA VAL A 250 -2.54 -23.60 -19.45
C VAL A 250 -1.38 -24.52 -19.82
N ILE A 251 -0.18 -23.99 -20.03
CA ILE A 251 1.02 -24.79 -20.36
C ILE A 251 1.40 -25.70 -19.19
N SER A 252 1.50 -25.15 -17.98
CA SER A 252 1.97 -25.89 -16.80
C SER A 252 0.93 -26.89 -16.28
N ARG A 253 -0.36 -26.53 -16.26
CA ARG A 253 -1.43 -27.37 -15.73
C ARG A 253 -2.10 -28.23 -16.79
N ARG A 254 -1.82 -28.01 -18.07
CA ARG A 254 -2.37 -28.74 -19.23
C ARG A 254 -3.89 -28.62 -19.41
N GLY A 255 -4.59 -27.95 -18.49
CA GLY A 255 -6.02 -27.71 -18.51
C GLY A 255 -6.45 -26.84 -17.33
N LEU A 256 -7.34 -25.89 -17.61
CA LEU A 256 -7.98 -25.01 -16.65
C LEU A 256 -9.49 -25.12 -16.83
N TYR A 257 -10.21 -25.35 -15.73
CA TYR A 257 -11.67 -25.43 -15.76
C TYR A 257 -12.28 -24.41 -14.80
N ILE A 258 -13.04 -23.47 -15.34
CA ILE A 258 -13.79 -22.50 -14.56
C ILE A 258 -15.20 -23.07 -14.36
N ARG A 259 -15.35 -23.84 -13.27
CA ARG A 259 -16.55 -24.61 -13.01
C ARG A 259 -17.80 -23.75 -13.01
N SER A 260 -17.83 -22.64 -12.27
CA SER A 260 -18.99 -21.75 -12.17
C SER A 260 -19.51 -21.25 -13.53
N LEU A 261 -18.64 -21.11 -14.54
CA LEU A 261 -18.98 -20.66 -15.88
C LEU A 261 -19.13 -21.79 -16.90
N GLY A 262 -18.69 -23.00 -16.57
CA GLY A 262 -18.73 -24.14 -17.50
C GLY A 262 -17.79 -23.95 -18.68
N ILE A 263 -16.63 -23.31 -18.43
CA ILE A 263 -15.63 -23.02 -19.47
C ILE A 263 -14.35 -23.79 -19.17
N PHE A 264 -13.92 -24.57 -20.14
CA PHE A 264 -12.66 -25.31 -20.12
C PHE A 264 -11.67 -24.68 -21.10
N MET A 265 -10.40 -24.56 -20.69
CA MET A 265 -9.27 -24.14 -21.51
C MET A 265 -8.18 -25.21 -21.41
N GLY A 266 -7.68 -25.73 -22.52
CA GLY A 266 -6.74 -26.83 -22.51
C GLY A 266 -5.78 -26.88 -23.69
N ASP A 267 -4.82 -27.79 -23.60
CA ASP A 267 -3.94 -28.12 -24.72
C ASP A 267 -4.73 -28.94 -25.76
N PRO A 268 -4.90 -28.46 -27.01
CA PRO A 268 -5.67 -29.15 -28.04
C PRO A 268 -5.10 -30.52 -28.42
N HIS A 269 -3.85 -30.84 -28.07
CA HIS A 269 -3.23 -32.15 -28.33
C HIS A 269 -3.53 -33.17 -27.23
N LEU A 270 -3.89 -32.73 -26.02
CA LEU A 270 -4.18 -33.63 -24.90
C LEU A 270 -5.65 -34.05 -24.85
N GLY A 271 -6.53 -33.26 -25.46
CA GLY A 271 -7.94 -33.57 -25.61
C GLY A 271 -8.84 -32.45 -25.11
N ASP A 272 -10.12 -32.79 -25.04
CA ASP A 272 -11.22 -31.92 -24.67
C ASP A 272 -11.55 -32.00 -23.17
N PHE A 273 -12.63 -31.32 -22.77
CA PHE A 273 -13.14 -31.33 -21.41
C PHE A 273 -13.46 -32.74 -20.89
N GLN A 274 -13.98 -33.64 -21.74
CA GLN A 274 -14.24 -35.03 -21.33
C GLN A 274 -12.95 -35.79 -21.01
N THR A 275 -11.89 -35.51 -21.76
CA THR A 275 -10.56 -36.06 -21.50
C THR A 275 -9.98 -35.48 -20.21
N TYR A 276 -10.17 -34.18 -19.96
CA TYR A 276 -9.80 -33.55 -18.69
C TYR A 276 -10.55 -34.15 -17.50
N LEU A 277 -11.85 -34.41 -17.58
CA LEU A 277 -12.62 -35.07 -16.51
C LEU A 277 -12.09 -36.48 -16.22
N ARG A 278 -11.84 -37.28 -17.26
CA ARG A 278 -11.31 -38.64 -17.12
C ARG A 278 -9.89 -38.69 -16.55
N SER A 279 -9.15 -37.58 -16.61
CA SER A 279 -7.80 -37.50 -16.03
C SER A 279 -7.78 -37.53 -14.50
N GLY A 280 -8.91 -37.26 -13.83
CA GLY A 280 -8.99 -37.17 -12.36
C GLY A 280 -8.29 -35.94 -11.77
N LEU A 281 -7.86 -34.97 -12.61
CA LEU A 281 -7.23 -33.73 -12.15
C LEU A 281 -8.22 -32.78 -11.47
N LEU A 282 -9.51 -32.88 -11.80
CA LEU A 282 -10.57 -32.12 -11.16
C LEU A 282 -10.85 -32.71 -9.78
N ARG A 283 -10.66 -31.92 -8.72
CA ARG A 283 -11.02 -32.33 -7.37
C ARG A 283 -12.54 -32.45 -7.26
N GLU A 284 -13.00 -33.61 -6.78
CA GLU A 284 -14.40 -33.80 -6.41
C GLU A 284 -14.78 -32.93 -5.21
N GLY A 285 -16.05 -32.50 -5.15
CA GLY A 285 -16.60 -31.66 -4.08
C GLY A 285 -17.09 -30.29 -4.55
N GLU A 286 -17.54 -29.49 -3.60
CA GLU A 286 -18.01 -28.12 -3.85
C GLU A 286 -16.83 -27.17 -4.04
N ASP A 287 -16.98 -26.19 -4.93
CA ASP A 287 -15.99 -25.14 -5.10
C ASP A 287 -15.92 -24.23 -3.86
N ILE A 288 -14.86 -23.43 -3.77
CA ILE A 288 -14.65 -22.58 -2.59
C ILE A 288 -15.77 -21.55 -2.40
N ILE A 289 -16.43 -21.11 -3.48
CA ILE A 289 -17.53 -20.15 -3.41
C ILE A 289 -18.77 -20.82 -2.83
N GLY A 290 -19.12 -22.03 -3.30
CA GLY A 290 -20.23 -22.82 -2.76
C GLY A 290 -20.00 -23.24 -1.29
N ARG A 291 -18.73 -23.41 -0.88
CA ARG A 291 -18.38 -23.62 0.52
C ARG A 291 -18.59 -22.36 1.37
N ILE A 292 -18.17 -21.19 0.88
CA ILE A 292 -18.29 -19.91 1.59
C ILE A 292 -19.74 -19.65 2.02
N ASP A 293 -20.73 -19.89 1.15
CA ASP A 293 -22.15 -19.65 1.47
C ASP A 293 -22.69 -20.53 2.60
N LYS A 294 -22.02 -21.65 2.89
CA LYS A 294 -22.40 -22.61 3.92
C LYS A 294 -21.57 -22.48 5.20
N GLU A 295 -20.51 -21.67 5.18
CA GLU A 295 -19.66 -21.49 6.36
C GLU A 295 -20.37 -20.59 7.39
N PRO A 296 -20.63 -21.08 8.62
CA PRO A 296 -21.25 -20.29 9.69
C PRO A 296 -20.34 -19.15 10.20
N ALA A 297 -19.09 -19.10 9.73
CA ALA A 297 -18.12 -18.03 10.00
C ALA A 297 -18.58 -16.65 9.46
N GLN A 298 -19.64 -16.59 8.65
CA GLN A 298 -20.19 -15.33 8.14
C GLN A 298 -20.99 -14.51 9.18
N THR A 299 -21.22 -15.00 10.40
CA THR A 299 -21.87 -14.18 11.43
C THR A 299 -20.86 -13.38 12.24
N LEU A 300 -21.17 -12.10 12.50
CA LEU A 300 -20.36 -11.23 13.36
C LEU A 300 -20.11 -11.88 14.73
N ASP A 301 -21.10 -12.57 15.28
CA ASP A 301 -21.02 -13.19 16.60
C ASP A 301 -19.99 -14.32 16.64
N ARG A 302 -19.93 -15.18 15.61
CA ARG A 302 -18.92 -16.24 15.54
C ARG A 302 -17.54 -15.69 15.26
N ALA A 303 -17.42 -14.73 14.35
CA ALA A 303 -16.15 -14.04 14.10
C ALA A 303 -15.61 -13.39 15.39
N ARG A 304 -16.47 -12.76 16.19
CA ARG A 304 -16.11 -12.20 17.50
C ARG A 304 -15.76 -13.29 18.53
N GLY A 305 -16.43 -14.44 18.50
CA GLY A 305 -16.14 -15.56 19.38
C GLY A 305 -14.83 -16.29 19.08
N GLU A 306 -14.39 -16.30 17.82
CA GLU A 306 -13.12 -16.92 17.40
C GLU A 306 -11.90 -15.99 17.59
N ILE A 307 -12.11 -14.68 17.72
CA ILE A 307 -11.04 -13.74 18.08
C ILE A 307 -10.62 -14.03 19.53
N PRO A 308 -9.36 -14.47 19.78
CA PRO A 308 -8.90 -14.70 21.14
C PRO A 308 -9.02 -13.41 21.96
N ALA A 309 -9.60 -13.51 23.16
CA ALA A 309 -9.64 -12.39 24.08
C ALA A 309 -8.20 -11.93 24.35
N LEU A 310 -7.86 -10.75 23.85
CA LEU A 310 -6.54 -10.17 24.04
C LEU A 310 -6.38 -9.84 25.52
N SER A 311 -5.30 -10.32 26.16
CA SER A 311 -4.97 -9.92 27.53
C SER A 311 -5.00 -8.40 27.66
N MET A 312 -5.67 -7.92 28.71
CA MET A 312 -5.82 -6.48 28.94
C MET A 312 -4.50 -5.85 29.40
N THR A 313 -3.61 -6.64 30.00
CA THR A 313 -2.40 -6.15 30.68
C THR A 313 -1.09 -6.64 30.06
N ARG A 314 -1.09 -7.68 29.20
CA ARG A 314 0.14 -8.31 28.70
C ARG A 314 0.46 -7.90 27.26
N ARG A 315 1.15 -6.77 27.07
CA ARG A 315 1.78 -6.35 25.79
C ARG A 315 3.07 -5.54 26.02
N SER A 316 3.99 -5.57 25.05
CA SER A 316 5.28 -4.87 25.14
C SER A 316 5.13 -3.36 24.98
N GLY A 317 5.24 -2.61 26.08
CA GLY A 317 5.26 -1.14 26.09
C GLY A 317 4.74 -0.57 27.42
N ARG A 318 5.15 0.65 27.79
CA ARG A 318 4.71 1.34 29.03
C ARG A 318 3.22 1.72 29.00
N HIS A 319 2.74 2.15 27.83
CA HIS A 319 1.33 2.42 27.50
C HIS A 319 0.98 1.64 26.24
N ALA A 320 0.84 0.32 26.35
CA ALA A 320 0.75 -0.57 25.20
C ALA A 320 -0.58 -0.43 24.42
N LEU A 321 -0.76 0.70 23.72
CA LEU A 321 -1.83 1.04 22.77
C LEU A 321 -3.27 0.80 23.24
N ARG A 322 -3.50 0.65 24.56
CA ARG A 322 -4.83 0.60 25.18
C ARG A 322 -5.05 1.82 26.07
N TYR A 323 -5.00 2.98 25.44
CA TYR A 323 -5.46 4.21 26.07
C TYR A 323 -6.56 4.82 25.20
N ILE A 324 -7.49 5.52 25.83
CA ILE A 324 -8.46 6.34 25.10
C ILE A 324 -7.80 7.69 24.85
N PRO A 325 -7.61 8.10 23.59
CA PRO A 325 -7.08 9.43 23.29
C PRO A 325 -8.14 10.47 23.67
N LEU A 326 -7.78 11.37 24.57
CA LEU A 326 -8.57 12.53 24.96
C LEU A 326 -7.95 13.78 24.34
N GLY A 327 -8.76 14.55 23.62
CA GLY A 327 -8.32 15.78 22.97
C GLY A 327 -9.43 16.39 22.13
N LEU A 328 -9.20 17.62 21.68
CA LEU A 328 -10.13 18.32 20.80
C LEU A 328 -9.76 18.12 19.34
N PRO A 329 -10.75 18.12 18.42
CA PRO A 329 -10.48 18.19 16.99
C PRO A 329 -9.59 19.39 16.66
N SER A 330 -8.65 19.20 15.73
CA SER A 330 -7.74 20.25 15.24
C SER A 330 -6.73 20.80 16.27
N VAL A 331 -6.69 20.29 17.50
CA VAL A 331 -5.71 20.70 18.53
C VAL A 331 -4.57 19.68 18.64
N ARG A 332 -3.33 20.18 18.82
CA ARG A 332 -2.11 19.36 18.89
C ARG A 332 -1.96 18.64 20.23
N GLU A 333 -2.41 19.26 21.33
CA GLU A 333 -2.36 18.65 22.66
C GLU A 333 -3.35 17.49 22.78
N LYS A 334 -2.82 16.32 23.18
CA LYS A 334 -3.57 15.08 23.34
C LYS A 334 -3.09 14.34 24.57
N TYR A 335 -4.04 13.82 25.33
CA TYR A 335 -3.80 13.03 26.52
C TYR A 335 -4.19 11.57 26.23
N GLY A 336 -3.49 10.62 26.83
CA GLY A 336 -3.88 9.22 26.83
C GLY A 336 -4.45 8.85 28.19
N LEU A 337 -5.67 8.32 28.22
CA LEU A 337 -6.30 7.76 29.42
C LEU A 337 -6.09 6.24 29.45
N ASP A 338 -5.31 5.74 30.39
CA ASP A 338 -5.09 4.30 30.61
C ASP A 338 -6.35 3.63 31.18
N PHE A 339 -6.41 2.30 31.13
CA PHE A 339 -7.62 1.55 31.51
C PHE A 339 -8.01 1.69 32.98
N ASN A 340 -7.04 1.97 33.85
CA ASN A 340 -7.25 2.18 35.28
C ASN A 340 -7.59 3.64 35.66
N GLY A 341 -7.72 4.54 34.68
CA GLY A 341 -8.04 5.94 34.91
C GLY A 341 -6.84 6.86 35.12
N ASN A 342 -5.61 6.34 35.05
CA ASN A 342 -4.42 7.18 34.98
C ASN A 342 -4.37 7.92 33.63
N VAL A 343 -3.73 9.08 33.60
CA VAL A 343 -3.64 9.90 32.39
C VAL A 343 -2.20 10.27 32.12
N PHE A 344 -1.77 10.24 30.86
CA PHE A 344 -0.46 10.72 30.45
C PHE A 344 -0.55 11.70 29.28
N ILE A 345 0.49 12.51 29.10
CA ILE A 345 0.76 13.28 27.89
C ILE A 345 2.19 12.98 27.45
N ASN A 346 2.39 12.72 26.16
CA ASN A 346 3.67 12.29 25.62
C ASN A 346 4.03 13.12 24.37
N LYS A 347 5.24 13.70 24.35
CA LYS A 347 5.70 14.61 23.28
C LYS A 347 5.77 13.89 21.93
N HIS A 348 6.35 12.68 21.92
CA HIS A 348 6.47 11.85 20.74
C HIS A 348 5.11 11.31 20.27
N GLY A 349 4.28 10.83 21.20
CA GLY A 349 2.94 10.31 20.93
C GLY A 349 1.97 11.36 20.38
N ALA A 350 2.10 12.61 20.81
CA ALA A 350 1.37 13.76 20.27
C ALA A 350 1.86 14.20 18.88
N LYS A 351 2.99 13.65 18.39
CA LYS A 351 3.66 14.06 17.14
C LYS A 351 4.03 15.55 17.14
N ALA A 352 4.44 16.07 18.30
CA ALA A 352 4.87 17.46 18.42
C ALA A 352 6.10 17.73 17.53
N MET A 353 6.06 18.81 16.76
CA MET A 353 7.16 19.22 15.87
C MET A 353 8.13 20.17 16.60
N LYS A 354 9.27 20.49 15.97
CA LYS A 354 10.35 21.30 16.58
C LYS A 354 9.84 22.59 17.23
N GLU A 355 8.94 23.30 16.55
CA GLU A 355 8.37 24.56 17.03
C GLU A 355 7.42 24.35 18.22
N ASP A 356 6.67 23.24 18.26
CA ASP A 356 5.78 22.90 19.36
C ASP A 356 6.59 22.46 20.59
N LEU A 357 7.63 21.63 20.40
CA LEU A 357 8.53 21.19 21.45
C LEU A 357 9.23 22.35 22.16
N ALA A 358 9.58 23.40 21.41
CA ALA A 358 10.21 24.61 21.96
C ALA A 358 9.28 25.43 22.88
N ARG A 359 7.96 25.24 22.78
CA ARG A 359 6.95 25.94 23.61
C ARG A 359 6.55 25.14 24.86
N MET A 360 6.93 23.87 24.96
CA MET A 360 6.57 23.03 26.10
C MET A 360 7.43 23.34 27.32
N GLU A 361 6.80 23.74 28.42
CA GLU A 361 7.49 24.16 29.66
C GLU A 361 7.91 22.98 30.55
N TRP A 362 7.41 21.78 30.27
CA TRP A 362 7.64 20.59 31.10
C TRP A 362 8.82 19.75 30.61
N SER A 363 9.52 19.13 31.56
CA SER A 363 10.75 18.38 31.31
C SER A 363 10.50 16.92 30.92
N GLY A 364 11.42 16.33 30.14
CA GLY A 364 11.31 14.93 29.70
C GLY A 364 10.32 14.71 28.54
N GLU A 365 10.04 13.44 28.27
CA GLU A 365 9.20 12.99 27.13
C GLU A 365 7.72 12.78 27.50
N GLU A 366 7.42 12.50 28.78
CA GLU A 366 6.10 12.11 29.26
C GLU A 366 5.79 12.68 30.66
N ILE A 367 4.61 13.28 30.86
CA ILE A 367 4.02 13.46 32.19
C ILE A 367 2.98 12.38 32.38
N TYR A 368 3.06 11.69 33.51
CA TYR A 368 2.11 10.66 33.90
C TYR A 368 1.43 11.02 35.23
N PHE A 369 0.12 11.26 35.15
CA PHE A 369 -0.80 11.57 36.24
C PHE A 369 -1.47 10.28 36.72
N ARG A 370 -1.24 9.89 37.97
CA ARG A 370 -1.71 8.63 38.53
C ARG A 370 -2.63 8.84 39.72
N VAL A 371 -3.75 8.13 39.73
CA VAL A 371 -4.73 8.13 40.81
C VAL A 371 -4.75 6.74 41.45
N GLY A 372 -4.41 6.67 42.72
CA GLY A 372 -4.45 5.46 43.52
C GLY A 372 -5.53 5.54 44.59
N THR A 373 -6.10 4.41 44.99
CA THR A 373 -7.12 4.34 46.04
C THR A 373 -6.80 3.25 47.04
N GLY A 374 -7.37 3.34 48.24
CA GLY A 374 -7.13 2.39 49.34
C GLY A 374 -5.96 2.78 50.24
N THR A 375 -5.82 2.04 51.33
CA THR A 375 -4.80 2.32 52.36
C THR A 375 -3.38 2.19 51.80
N ILE A 376 -3.18 1.30 50.83
CA ILE A 376 -1.96 1.18 50.03
C ILE A 376 -2.34 1.49 48.58
N PRO A 377 -1.73 2.50 47.92
CA PRO A 377 -2.08 2.83 46.55
C PRO A 377 -1.66 1.73 45.58
N ASP A 378 -2.55 1.35 44.66
CA ASP A 378 -2.20 0.60 43.46
C ASP A 378 -2.39 1.48 42.22
N PHE A 379 -1.31 1.69 41.47
CA PHE A 379 -1.31 2.50 40.24
C PHE A 379 -1.24 1.64 38.98
N ARG A 380 -1.21 0.31 39.10
CA ARG A 380 -1.01 -0.60 37.97
C ARG A 380 -2.34 -0.90 37.28
N GLU A 381 -2.27 -1.16 35.98
CA GLU A 381 -3.38 -1.75 35.25
C GLU A 381 -3.48 -3.25 35.59
N ARG A 382 -4.66 -3.71 35.99
CA ARG A 382 -4.95 -5.12 36.26
C ARG A 382 -6.17 -5.56 35.48
N GLU A 383 -6.19 -6.83 35.10
CA GLU A 383 -7.37 -7.38 34.41
C GLU A 383 -8.57 -7.33 35.34
N ASN A 384 -9.69 -6.81 34.84
CA ASN A 384 -10.97 -6.70 35.55
C ASN A 384 -10.96 -5.84 36.84
N SER A 385 -9.91 -5.05 37.10
CA SER A 385 -9.88 -4.16 38.29
C SER A 385 -10.65 -2.87 38.10
N ALA A 386 -10.90 -2.48 36.85
CA ALA A 386 -11.69 -1.31 36.48
C ALA A 386 -12.60 -1.65 35.30
N ARG A 387 -13.61 -0.81 35.07
CA ARG A 387 -14.44 -0.81 33.86
C ARG A 387 -14.46 0.59 33.26
N GLN A 388 -14.38 0.67 31.94
CA GLN A 388 -14.46 1.93 31.21
C GLN A 388 -15.64 1.94 30.24
N SER A 389 -16.31 3.08 30.16
CA SER A 389 -17.37 3.36 29.18
C SER A 389 -17.35 4.83 28.78
N MET A 390 -17.87 5.13 27.59
CA MET A 390 -18.17 6.52 27.22
C MET A 390 -19.48 6.95 27.89
N LEU A 391 -19.58 8.19 28.34
CA LEU A 391 -20.82 8.77 28.85
C LEU A 391 -21.90 8.69 27.76
N GLU A 392 -23.08 8.20 28.11
CA GLU A 392 -24.18 7.86 27.18
C GLU A 392 -23.81 6.88 26.05
N GLY A 393 -22.63 6.25 26.11
CA GLY A 393 -22.12 5.37 25.07
C GLY A 393 -21.48 6.08 23.86
N TYR A 394 -21.51 7.42 23.80
CA TYR A 394 -20.99 8.16 22.63
C TYR A 394 -20.40 9.55 22.95
N LEU A 395 -20.64 10.14 24.12
CA LEU A 395 -20.05 11.43 24.48
C LEU A 395 -18.56 11.27 24.79
N PRO A 396 -17.68 12.23 24.43
CA PRO A 396 -16.23 12.16 24.63
C PRO A 396 -15.82 12.40 26.10
N VAL A 397 -16.58 11.84 27.03
CA VAL A 397 -16.33 11.79 28.47
C VAL A 397 -16.21 10.32 28.85
N VAL A 398 -15.03 9.92 29.31
CA VAL A 398 -14.80 8.52 29.70
C VAL A 398 -15.09 8.37 31.18
N GLN A 399 -15.95 7.41 31.51
CA GLN A 399 -16.24 6.99 32.87
C GLN A 399 -15.40 5.75 33.19
N THR A 400 -14.61 5.81 34.26
CA THR A 400 -13.82 4.69 34.79
C THR A 400 -14.33 4.34 36.18
N THR A 401 -14.83 3.13 36.38
CA THR A 401 -15.36 2.67 37.68
C THR A 401 -14.52 1.54 38.26
N TRP A 402 -14.25 1.59 39.55
CA TRP A 402 -13.57 0.52 40.30
C TRP A 402 -14.02 0.50 41.76
N GLU A 403 -13.66 -0.56 42.49
CA GLU A 403 -13.91 -0.70 43.92
C GLU A 403 -12.60 -0.96 44.66
N THR A 404 -12.39 -0.27 45.77
CA THR A 404 -11.26 -0.52 46.67
C THR A 404 -11.74 -0.45 48.12
N GLU A 405 -11.43 -1.47 48.93
CA GLU A 405 -11.75 -1.53 50.37
C GLU A 405 -13.26 -1.29 50.70
N GLY A 406 -14.15 -1.67 49.78
CA GLY A 406 -15.60 -1.50 49.91
C GLY A 406 -16.11 -0.08 49.67
N ILE A 407 -15.33 0.77 49.00
CA ILE A 407 -15.73 2.06 48.46
C ILE A 407 -15.79 1.95 46.93
N GLU A 408 -16.90 2.39 46.34
CA GLU A 408 -17.08 2.52 44.89
C GLU A 408 -16.52 3.87 44.43
N TYR A 409 -15.70 3.83 43.39
CA TYR A 409 -15.11 5.00 42.76
C TYR A 409 -15.58 5.12 41.32
N ASN A 410 -15.92 6.34 40.91
CA ASN A 410 -16.23 6.70 39.53
C ASN A 410 -15.41 7.92 39.13
N ALA A 411 -14.53 7.78 38.14
CA ALA A 411 -13.78 8.87 37.55
C ALA A 411 -14.31 9.23 36.17
N GLU A 412 -14.64 10.50 35.96
CA GLU A 412 -14.98 11.04 34.64
C GLU A 412 -13.81 11.87 34.11
N ALA A 413 -13.35 11.56 32.90
CA ALA A 413 -12.23 12.25 32.27
C ALA A 413 -12.60 12.77 30.88
N PHE A 414 -12.30 14.04 30.62
CA PHE A 414 -12.45 14.66 29.30
C PHE A 414 -11.50 15.85 29.14
N VAL A 415 -11.37 16.35 27.91
CA VAL A 415 -10.53 17.50 27.57
C VAL A 415 -11.39 18.63 27.03
N THR A 416 -11.11 19.85 27.48
CA THR A 416 -11.76 21.09 27.04
C THR A 416 -10.73 22.18 26.80
N THR A 417 -11.11 23.30 26.18
CA THR A 417 -10.26 24.49 26.12
C THR A 417 -10.22 25.18 27.49
N ALA A 418 -9.07 25.80 27.81
CA ALA A 418 -8.92 26.62 29.02
C ALA A 418 -9.74 27.92 28.96
N GLN A 419 -10.11 28.36 27.76
CA GLN A 419 -10.82 29.61 27.49
C GLN A 419 -12.09 29.32 26.69
N ALA A 420 -13.18 30.01 27.04
CA ALA A 420 -14.41 30.04 26.26
C ALA A 420 -14.44 31.30 25.36
N PRO A 421 -15.09 31.26 24.19
CA PRO A 421 -15.87 30.15 23.63
C PRO A 421 -14.98 29.06 23.00
N PHE A 422 -15.55 27.86 22.81
CA PHE A 422 -14.92 26.81 22.01
C PHE A 422 -14.69 27.29 20.57
N PRO A 423 -13.47 27.17 20.02
CA PRO A 423 -13.25 27.45 18.61
C PRO A 423 -13.98 26.40 17.77
N LYS A 424 -14.53 26.82 16.62
CA LYS A 424 -15.04 25.84 15.66
C LYS A 424 -13.86 25.05 15.09
N PRO A 425 -14.04 23.78 14.68
CA PRO A 425 -12.93 22.95 14.22
C PRO A 425 -12.09 23.53 13.06
N TRP A 426 -12.69 24.37 12.21
CA TRP A 426 -12.01 25.07 11.10
C TRP A 426 -11.43 26.45 11.49
N GLU A 427 -11.72 26.94 12.69
CA GLU A 427 -11.19 28.18 13.25
C GLU A 427 -10.00 27.93 14.20
N ALA A 428 -9.81 26.67 14.63
CA ALA A 428 -8.70 26.26 15.49
C ALA A 428 -7.36 26.37 14.75
N ARG A 429 -6.39 27.03 15.42
CA ARG A 429 -4.99 27.17 14.97
C ARG A 429 -4.14 25.95 15.35
N GLY A 430 -4.64 25.14 16.28
CA GLY A 430 -4.01 23.94 16.80
C GLY A 430 -3.07 24.17 17.98
N ASP A 431 -2.92 25.42 18.43
CA ASP A 431 -2.12 25.83 19.59
C ASP A 431 -2.98 26.37 20.75
N GLU A 432 -4.26 26.04 20.76
CA GLU A 432 -5.16 26.37 21.85
C GLU A 432 -4.75 25.68 23.14
N ALA A 433 -4.74 26.44 24.25
CA ALA A 433 -4.50 25.88 25.58
C ALA A 433 -5.65 24.94 25.96
N THR A 434 -5.35 23.66 26.13
CA THR A 434 -6.33 22.66 26.59
C THR A 434 -6.13 22.33 28.05
N VAL A 435 -7.21 21.84 28.67
CA VAL A 435 -7.18 21.32 30.03
C VAL A 435 -7.86 19.95 30.05
N LEU A 436 -7.17 19.00 30.66
CA LEU A 436 -7.76 17.74 31.09
C LEU A 436 -8.52 17.98 32.39
N LEU A 437 -9.79 17.61 32.42
CA LEU A 437 -10.59 17.60 33.63
C LEU A 437 -10.85 16.16 34.04
N LEU A 438 -10.55 15.86 35.31
CA LEU A 438 -10.84 14.57 35.95
C LEU A 438 -11.70 14.83 37.20
N GLN A 439 -12.89 14.25 37.23
CA GLN A 439 -13.78 14.28 38.38
C GLN A 439 -13.80 12.90 39.03
N LEU A 440 -13.46 12.81 40.32
CA LEU A 440 -13.55 11.58 41.09
C LEU A 440 -14.73 11.65 42.07
N ILE A 441 -15.69 10.73 41.92
CA ILE A 441 -16.81 10.54 42.84
C ILE A 441 -16.58 9.26 43.63
N MET A 442 -16.78 9.35 44.94
CA MET A 442 -16.60 8.23 45.88
C MET A 442 -17.94 7.94 46.57
N ARG A 443 -18.34 6.68 46.62
CA ARG A 443 -19.57 6.23 47.26
C ARG A 443 -19.26 5.09 48.22
N ASN A 444 -19.73 5.21 49.45
CA ASN A 444 -19.78 4.10 50.39
C ASN A 444 -21.14 3.39 50.25
N PRO A 445 -21.22 2.21 49.62
CA PRO A 445 -22.48 1.47 49.50
C PRO A 445 -22.92 0.82 50.83
N GLY A 446 -22.02 0.74 51.81
CA GLY A 446 -22.29 0.11 53.10
C GLY A 446 -22.97 1.05 54.11
N SER A 447 -23.65 0.44 55.09
CA SER A 447 -24.32 1.16 56.18
C SER A 447 -23.38 1.67 57.28
N LYS A 448 -22.13 1.18 57.32
CA LYS A 448 -21.10 1.60 58.28
C LYS A 448 -20.21 2.67 57.66
N ALA A 449 -19.84 3.68 58.45
CA ALA A 449 -18.86 4.67 58.04
C ALA A 449 -17.53 4.00 57.68
N ARG A 450 -16.95 4.42 56.55
CA ARG A 450 -15.67 3.93 56.02
C ARG A 450 -14.79 5.14 55.67
N LYS A 451 -13.47 4.99 55.84
CA LYS A 451 -12.49 6.00 55.43
C LYS A 451 -12.04 5.70 54.01
N ALA A 452 -12.16 6.68 53.11
CA ALA A 452 -11.59 6.60 51.77
C ALA A 452 -10.19 7.23 51.75
N HIS A 453 -9.25 6.57 51.08
CA HIS A 453 -7.92 7.10 50.80
C HIS A 453 -7.78 7.31 49.29
N VAL A 454 -7.31 8.50 48.91
CA VAL A 454 -7.04 8.87 47.51
C VAL A 454 -5.61 9.38 47.45
N TRP A 455 -4.86 8.83 46.52
CA TRP A 455 -3.47 9.16 46.26
C TRP A 455 -3.37 9.77 44.87
N TYR A 456 -2.65 10.88 44.77
CA TYR A 456 -2.35 11.52 43.50
C TYR A 456 -0.83 11.62 43.34
N TYR A 457 -0.32 11.13 42.21
CA TYR A 457 1.11 11.10 41.95
C TYR A 457 1.42 11.49 40.51
N THR A 458 2.42 12.34 40.31
CA THR A 458 2.85 12.81 38.98
C THR A 458 4.29 12.38 38.68
N THR A 459 4.59 12.10 37.42
CA THR A 459 5.96 11.78 36.97
C THR A 459 6.25 12.45 35.63
N PRO A 460 7.23 13.36 35.51
CA PRO A 460 8.05 13.88 36.61
C PRO A 460 7.21 14.59 37.68
N GLN A 461 7.81 14.84 38.84
CA GLN A 461 7.11 15.52 39.93
C GLN A 461 6.81 16.97 39.51
N GLU A 462 5.55 17.35 39.63
CA GLU A 462 5.03 18.67 39.23
C GLU A 462 4.38 19.37 40.45
N GLU A 463 4.22 20.70 40.37
CA GLU A 463 3.57 21.47 41.43
C GLU A 463 2.09 21.06 41.59
N LEU A 464 1.69 20.64 42.80
CA LEU A 464 0.29 20.36 43.13
C LEU A 464 -0.31 21.50 43.95
N ARG A 465 -1.31 22.18 43.40
CA ARG A 465 -2.10 23.20 44.11
C ARG A 465 -3.45 22.63 44.54
N LEU A 466 -3.70 22.59 45.85
CA LEU A 466 -4.98 22.18 46.42
C LEU A 466 -5.80 23.40 46.79
N ALA A 467 -6.96 23.56 46.14
CA ALA A 467 -7.93 24.60 46.47
C ALA A 467 -9.23 23.94 46.98
N VAL A 468 -9.64 24.26 48.21
CA VAL A 468 -10.89 23.76 48.78
C VAL A 468 -11.98 24.80 48.56
N ARG A 469 -12.97 24.49 47.70
CA ARG A 469 -14.23 25.25 47.64
C ARG A 469 -15.13 24.75 48.78
N SER A 470 -15.22 25.52 49.85
CA SER A 470 -15.81 25.13 51.13
C SER A 470 -17.29 24.76 51.07
N GLY A 471 -17.59 23.63 51.72
CA GLY A 471 -18.68 23.55 52.68
C GLY A 471 -18.30 22.91 54.03
N LYS A 472 -17.19 22.14 54.11
CA LYS A 472 -16.57 21.66 55.36
C LYS A 472 -15.12 21.21 55.07
N PRO A 473 -14.16 21.41 55.99
CA PRO A 473 -12.77 21.04 55.76
C PRO A 473 -12.60 19.51 55.74
N LEU A 474 -12.02 18.98 54.66
CA LEU A 474 -11.26 17.73 54.73
C LEU A 474 -9.99 18.05 55.54
N SER A 475 -9.76 17.38 56.66
CA SER A 475 -8.49 17.47 57.38
C SER A 475 -7.41 16.78 56.53
N PRO A 476 -6.45 17.50 55.93
CA PRO A 476 -5.35 16.86 55.23
C PRO A 476 -4.34 16.40 56.28
N THR A 477 -4.17 15.10 56.46
CA THR A 477 -2.97 14.58 57.15
C THR A 477 -1.86 14.53 56.09
N TYR A 478 -1.00 15.54 56.07
CA TYR A 478 0.21 15.53 55.25
C TYR A 478 1.20 14.52 55.84
N GLY A 479 1.45 13.43 55.12
CA GLY A 479 2.66 12.65 55.24
C GLY A 479 3.54 12.94 54.03
N LEU A 480 4.34 14.01 54.08
CA LEU A 480 5.52 14.11 53.22
C LEU A 480 6.56 13.15 53.81
N SER A 481 6.56 11.89 53.35
CA SER A 481 7.73 11.04 53.55
C SER A 481 8.77 11.47 52.53
N ASP A 482 9.70 12.31 52.97
CA ASP A 482 10.95 12.55 52.27
C ASP A 482 11.80 11.28 52.42
N SER A 483 11.65 10.33 51.50
CA SER A 483 12.54 9.16 51.43
C SER A 483 13.69 9.50 50.49
N SER A 484 14.63 10.29 50.99
CA SER A 484 16.00 10.25 50.51
C SER A 484 16.52 8.82 50.63
N HIS A 485 17.00 8.25 49.52
CA HIS A 485 17.76 7.00 49.44
C HIS A 485 17.20 5.81 50.24
N ASP A 486 16.41 4.96 49.59
CA ASP A 486 16.66 3.52 49.70
C ASP A 486 16.18 2.78 48.45
N SER A 487 17.11 1.99 47.92
CA SER A 487 16.92 1.05 46.82
C SER A 487 15.79 0.06 47.10
N LEU A 488 14.80 -0.02 46.21
CA LEU A 488 13.88 -1.15 46.18
C LEU A 488 14.63 -2.42 45.71
N PRO A 489 14.45 -3.58 46.38
CA PRO A 489 14.95 -4.84 45.88
C PRO A 489 14.14 -5.29 44.64
N ARG A 490 14.82 -6.04 43.77
CA ARG A 490 14.41 -6.45 42.42
C ARG A 490 13.05 -7.16 42.34
#